data_AF-A0A7R8RKA7-F1
#
_entry.id   AF-A0A7R8RKA7-F1
#
_cell.length_a   1.000
_cell.length_b   1.000
_cell.length_c   1.000
_cell.angle_alpha   90.00
_cell.angle_beta   90.00
_cell.angle_gamma   90.00
#
_symmetry.space_group_name_H-M   'P 1'
#
loop_
_entity.id
_entity.type
_entity.pdbx_description
1 polymer ?
#
loop_
_entity_poly.entity_id
_entity_poly.type
_entity_poly.pdbx_seq_one_letter_code
_entity_poly.pdbx_strand_id
1 'polypeptide(L)'
;MALSAGNPRATRLPGDVVARMERFGRFEFDPAATGIDATDVWGELQEPFLPFAESDPGGFARELANAVLPAGGFALFGAARTMWNLIGSDFDDPAYRSVRTAALEFFRANGVPAGRLPTDDWLFWRKNHSEPWLAGSPPPAPGEARITPLAPGELRRVAQITEMPDSNVVHVGTADDGRFVAVVDAPASDTDPTRSRFVWMSADTLHALYTGIGEAFQTPVHWAAEELRPFIPLPPSRF
;
A
#
# COMPACT_ATOMS: atom_id res chain seq x y z
N MET A 1 17.02 6.97 49.92
CA MET A 1 16.59 5.69 49.32
C MET A 1 15.10 5.52 49.58
N ALA A 2 14.26 5.94 48.64
CA ALA A 2 12.84 5.65 48.66
C ALA A 2 12.61 4.44 47.76
N LEU A 3 12.05 3.37 48.32
CA LEU A 3 11.65 2.17 47.61
C LEU A 3 10.46 2.54 46.72
N SER A 4 10.65 2.47 45.40
CA SER A 4 9.58 2.63 44.43
C SER A 4 8.64 1.43 44.57
N ALA A 5 7.39 1.68 44.95
CA ALA A 5 6.34 0.67 44.96
C ALA A 5 6.15 0.18 43.52
N GLY A 6 6.38 -1.11 43.30
CA GLY A 6 6.17 -1.74 42.00
C GLY A 6 4.76 -1.49 41.51
N ASN A 7 4.64 -0.92 40.31
CA ASN A 7 3.37 -0.77 39.62
C ASN A 7 2.73 -2.17 39.51
N PRO A 8 1.48 -2.38 39.95
CA PRO A 8 0.84 -3.68 39.81
C PRO A 8 0.85 -4.08 38.33
N ARG A 9 1.38 -5.28 38.03
CA ARG A 9 1.39 -5.84 36.67
C ARG A 9 -0.03 -5.76 36.10
N ALA A 10 -0.23 -4.92 35.09
CA ALA A 10 -1.48 -4.89 34.37
C ALA A 10 -1.68 -6.28 33.76
N THR A 11 -2.78 -6.95 34.13
CA THR A 11 -3.02 -8.36 33.76
C THR A 11 -3.92 -8.53 32.54
N ARG A 12 -4.49 -7.43 32.03
CA ARG A 12 -5.38 -7.43 30.86
C ARG A 12 -5.16 -6.20 30.00
N LEU A 13 -5.25 -6.40 28.69
CA LEU A 13 -5.21 -5.31 27.71
C LEU A 13 -6.35 -4.30 27.96
N PRO A 14 -6.16 -3.03 27.57
CA PRO A 14 -7.22 -2.03 27.55
C PRO A 14 -8.47 -2.53 26.80
N GLY A 15 -9.66 -2.21 27.32
CA GLY A 15 -10.93 -2.68 26.73
C GLY A 15 -11.23 -2.11 25.34
N ASP A 16 -10.55 -1.03 24.95
CA ASP A 16 -10.61 -0.38 23.64
C ASP A 16 -9.48 -0.83 22.69
N VAL A 17 -8.78 -1.94 23.02
CA VAL A 17 -7.60 -2.42 22.24
C VAL A 17 -7.88 -2.55 20.75
N VAL A 18 -9.02 -3.13 20.35
CA VAL A 18 -9.35 -3.31 18.93
C VAL A 18 -9.48 -1.97 18.22
N ALA A 19 -10.13 -0.97 18.84
CA ALA A 19 -10.28 0.36 18.25
C ALA A 19 -8.93 1.09 18.13
N ARG A 20 -8.03 0.93 19.11
CA ARG A 20 -6.67 1.47 19.04
C ARG A 20 -5.86 0.81 17.92
N MET A 21 -5.94 -0.51 17.80
CA MET A 21 -5.26 -1.23 16.72
C MET A 21 -5.83 -0.85 15.35
N GLU A 22 -7.14 -0.64 15.22
CA GLU A 22 -7.72 -0.18 13.97
C GLU A 22 -7.21 1.23 13.60
N ARG A 23 -7.24 2.18 14.54
CA ARG A 23 -6.70 3.54 14.34
C ARG A 23 -5.23 3.49 13.95
N PHE A 24 -4.43 2.69 14.67
CA PHE A 24 -3.00 2.55 14.40
C PHE A 24 -2.73 1.88 13.06
N GLY A 25 -3.47 0.83 12.70
CA GLY A 25 -3.33 0.16 11.40
C GLY A 25 -3.68 1.06 10.23
N ARG A 26 -4.70 1.92 10.36
CA ARG A 26 -5.02 2.93 9.34
C ARG A 26 -3.89 3.96 9.21
N PHE A 27 -3.35 4.43 10.34
CA PHE A 27 -2.23 5.36 10.35
C PHE A 27 -0.99 4.76 9.67
N GLU A 28 -0.61 3.52 10.01
CA GLU A 28 0.56 2.87 9.40
C GLU A 28 0.39 2.62 7.90
N PHE A 29 -0.85 2.42 7.42
CA PHE A 29 -1.14 2.18 6.01
C PHE A 29 -1.16 3.47 5.17
N ASP A 30 -1.77 4.53 5.71
CA ASP A 30 -1.86 5.83 5.07
C ASP A 30 -1.97 6.95 6.11
N PRO A 31 -0.82 7.46 6.62
CA PRO A 31 -0.80 8.48 7.65
C PRO A 31 -1.59 9.74 7.25
N ALA A 32 -1.44 10.15 5.98
CA ALA A 32 -2.03 11.38 5.44
C ALA A 32 -3.57 11.34 5.44
N ALA A 33 -4.16 10.17 5.21
CA ALA A 33 -5.61 10.00 5.17
C ALA A 33 -6.28 9.98 6.56
N THR A 34 -5.52 9.79 7.65
CA THR A 34 -6.12 9.59 8.99
C THR A 34 -6.38 10.87 9.78
N GLY A 35 -5.68 11.96 9.46
CA GLY A 35 -5.72 13.19 10.27
C GLY A 35 -5.19 13.02 11.70
N ILE A 36 -4.48 11.91 12.00
CA ILE A 36 -3.83 11.67 13.28
C ILE A 36 -2.47 12.39 13.28
N ASP A 37 -2.19 13.15 14.33
CA ASP A 37 -0.86 13.72 14.55
C ASP A 37 0.13 12.59 14.85
N ALA A 38 1.21 12.50 14.07
CA ALA A 38 2.23 11.47 14.23
C ALA A 38 2.88 11.49 15.63
N THR A 39 2.88 12.65 16.31
CA THR A 39 3.40 12.78 17.67
C THR A 39 2.51 12.10 18.72
N ASP A 40 1.21 11.98 18.47
CA ASP A 40 0.25 11.35 19.38
C ASP A 40 0.20 9.82 19.22
N VAL A 41 0.71 9.28 18.11
CA VAL A 41 0.68 7.84 17.82
C VAL A 41 1.39 7.02 18.89
N TRP A 42 2.55 7.48 19.35
CA TRP A 42 3.29 6.78 20.40
C TRP A 42 2.50 6.77 21.71
N GLY A 43 2.16 7.94 22.25
CA GLY A 43 1.54 8.06 23.59
C GLY A 43 0.14 7.46 23.66
N GLU A 44 -0.68 7.58 22.61
CA GLU A 44 -2.06 7.08 22.65
C GLU A 44 -2.19 5.63 22.19
N LEU A 45 -1.47 5.24 21.13
CA LEU A 45 -1.73 3.99 20.41
C LEU A 45 -0.72 2.88 20.72
N GLN A 46 0.47 3.20 21.26
CA GLN A 46 1.53 2.21 21.51
C GLN A 46 1.99 2.15 22.97
N GLU A 47 2.38 3.26 23.58
CA GLU A 47 2.90 3.34 24.96
C GLU A 47 2.05 2.58 25.98
N PRO A 48 0.70 2.62 25.94
CA PRO A 48 -0.13 1.89 26.91
C PRO A 48 0.03 0.36 26.86
N PHE A 49 0.59 -0.18 25.77
CA PHE A 49 0.84 -1.61 25.59
C PHE A 49 2.26 -2.03 26.00
N LEU A 50 3.19 -1.08 26.15
CA LEU A 50 4.60 -1.34 26.46
C LEU A 50 4.80 -2.20 27.73
N PRO A 51 4.11 -1.94 28.86
CA PRO A 51 4.29 -2.76 30.06
C PRO A 51 3.91 -4.24 29.88
N PHE A 52 2.96 -4.54 28.97
CA PHE A 52 2.57 -5.91 28.65
C PHE A 52 3.62 -6.58 27.77
N ALA A 53 4.05 -5.88 26.72
CA ALA A 53 5.07 -6.35 25.79
C ALA A 53 6.40 -6.65 26.50
N GLU A 54 6.83 -5.80 27.45
CA GLU A 54 8.09 -6.00 28.18
C GLU A 54 8.01 -7.12 29.23
N SER A 55 6.86 -7.31 29.87
CA SER A 55 6.73 -8.24 31.01
C SER A 55 6.46 -9.69 30.60
N ASP A 56 5.69 -9.90 29.53
CA ASP A 56 5.42 -11.21 28.95
C ASP A 56 5.09 -11.05 27.44
N PRO A 57 6.11 -10.99 26.57
CA PRO A 57 5.90 -10.79 25.13
C PRO A 57 4.97 -11.83 24.49
N GLY A 58 5.09 -13.10 24.88
CA GLY A 58 4.27 -14.19 24.35
C GLY A 58 2.84 -14.18 24.90
N GLY A 59 2.65 -13.77 26.16
CA GLY A 59 1.32 -13.48 26.71
C GLY A 59 0.65 -12.31 26.01
N PHE A 60 1.36 -11.21 25.84
CA PHE A 60 0.90 -10.03 25.12
C PHE A 60 0.45 -10.37 23.68
N ALA A 61 1.29 -11.09 22.92
CA ALA A 61 0.96 -11.48 21.55
C ALA A 61 -0.31 -12.34 21.46
N ARG A 62 -0.48 -13.30 22.38
CA ARG A 62 -1.68 -14.15 22.43
C ARG A 62 -2.94 -13.38 22.78
N GLU A 63 -2.89 -12.53 23.80
CA GLU A 63 -4.04 -11.71 24.21
C GLU A 63 -4.44 -10.72 23.11
N LEU A 64 -3.45 -10.10 22.45
CA LEU A 64 -3.71 -9.20 21.34
C LEU A 64 -4.32 -9.94 20.15
N ALA A 65 -3.78 -11.11 19.79
CA ALA A 65 -4.32 -11.96 18.73
C ALA A 65 -5.76 -12.39 19.02
N ASN A 66 -6.06 -12.81 20.26
CA ASN A 66 -7.42 -13.16 20.69
C ASN A 66 -8.41 -12.01 20.51
N ALA A 67 -7.96 -10.76 20.71
CA ALA A 67 -8.79 -9.58 20.53
C ALA A 67 -9.01 -9.21 19.05
N VAL A 68 -7.95 -9.23 18.22
CA VAL A 68 -8.03 -8.68 16.86
C VAL A 68 -8.41 -9.68 15.77
N LEU A 69 -8.11 -10.98 15.93
CA LEU A 69 -8.46 -11.98 14.92
C LEU A 69 -9.96 -12.05 14.64
N PRO A 70 -10.86 -12.00 15.65
CA PRO A 70 -12.30 -11.97 15.39
C PRO A 70 -12.78 -10.65 14.78
N ALA A 71 -12.11 -9.54 15.06
CA ALA A 71 -12.49 -8.22 14.56
C ALA A 71 -12.10 -8.02 13.09
N GLY A 72 -10.92 -8.54 12.70
CA GLY A 72 -10.40 -8.41 11.35
C GLY A 72 -9.99 -6.97 10.98
N GLY A 73 -9.93 -6.70 9.68
CA GLY A 73 -9.71 -5.34 9.17
C GLY A 73 -8.35 -4.74 9.51
N PHE A 74 -8.29 -3.41 9.58
CA PHE A 74 -7.07 -2.68 9.94
C PHE A 74 -6.57 -2.98 11.36
N ALA A 75 -7.41 -3.50 12.26
CA ALA A 75 -6.97 -3.90 13.59
C ALA A 75 -5.93 -5.03 13.55
N LEU A 76 -6.01 -5.92 12.55
CA LEU A 76 -4.98 -6.94 12.32
C LEU A 76 -3.62 -6.31 12.00
N PHE A 77 -3.62 -5.33 11.09
CA PHE A 77 -2.39 -4.66 10.68
C PHE A 77 -1.81 -3.83 11.84
N GLY A 78 -2.63 -3.05 12.54
CA GLY A 78 -2.18 -2.31 13.71
C GLY A 78 -1.58 -3.22 14.78
N ALA A 79 -2.21 -4.36 15.08
CA ALA A 79 -1.68 -5.32 16.04
C ALA A 79 -0.34 -5.94 15.61
N ALA A 80 -0.19 -6.30 14.33
CA ALA A 80 1.08 -6.80 13.79
C ALA A 80 2.18 -5.74 13.92
N ARG A 81 1.88 -4.48 13.58
CA ARG A 81 2.82 -3.35 13.69
C ARG A 81 3.14 -3.03 15.15
N THR A 82 2.18 -3.09 16.07
CA THR A 82 2.41 -2.89 17.50
C THR A 82 3.34 -3.97 18.08
N MET A 83 3.12 -5.25 17.75
CA MET A 83 4.03 -6.33 18.18
C MET A 83 5.44 -6.13 17.62
N TRP A 84 5.56 -5.77 16.33
CA TRP A 84 6.84 -5.47 15.71
C TRP A 84 7.57 -4.30 16.39
N ASN A 85 6.86 -3.20 16.67
CA ASN A 85 7.45 -1.99 17.24
C ASN A 85 7.84 -2.15 18.71
N LEU A 86 7.03 -2.86 19.50
CA LEU A 86 7.24 -2.96 20.95
C LEU A 86 8.10 -4.16 21.36
N ILE A 87 8.08 -5.25 20.60
CA ILE A 87 8.84 -6.47 20.94
C ILE A 87 10.11 -6.58 20.09
N GLY A 88 10.04 -6.18 18.82
CA GLY A 88 11.15 -6.17 17.88
C GLY A 88 10.98 -7.11 16.69
N SER A 89 11.82 -6.91 15.68
CA SER A 89 11.77 -7.62 14.38
C SER A 89 12.07 -9.12 14.45
N ASP A 90 12.84 -9.52 15.45
CA ASP A 90 13.31 -10.90 15.61
C ASP A 90 12.32 -11.74 16.43
N PHE A 91 11.18 -11.16 16.82
CA PHE A 91 10.15 -11.85 17.58
C PHE A 91 9.43 -12.90 16.71
N ASP A 92 9.62 -14.17 17.05
CA ASP A 92 9.04 -15.30 16.33
C ASP A 92 8.05 -16.06 17.22
N ASP A 93 6.77 -15.67 17.16
CA ASP A 93 5.68 -16.28 17.94
C ASP A 93 4.50 -16.71 17.04
N PRO A 94 3.87 -17.87 17.28
CA PRO A 94 2.71 -18.33 16.51
C PRO A 94 1.54 -17.34 16.45
N ALA A 95 1.24 -16.62 17.54
CA ALA A 95 0.17 -15.63 17.59
C ALA A 95 0.50 -14.42 16.71
N TYR A 96 1.75 -13.94 16.78
CA TYR A 96 2.23 -12.87 15.91
C TYR A 96 2.13 -13.26 14.42
N ARG A 97 2.63 -14.45 14.05
CA ARG A 97 2.53 -14.94 12.66
C ARG A 97 1.09 -15.07 12.18
N SER A 98 0.18 -15.49 13.05
CA SER A 98 -1.25 -15.63 12.72
C SER A 98 -1.90 -14.28 12.42
N VAL A 99 -1.68 -13.29 13.29
CA VAL A 99 -2.19 -11.91 13.08
C VAL A 99 -1.59 -11.28 11.83
N ARG A 100 -0.27 -11.43 11.63
CA ARG A 100 0.43 -10.92 10.46
C ARG A 100 -0.10 -11.54 9.16
N THR A 101 -0.28 -12.85 9.13
CA THR A 101 -0.83 -13.55 7.96
C THR A 101 -2.24 -13.05 7.66
N ALA A 102 -3.11 -12.97 8.68
CA ALA A 102 -4.47 -12.46 8.51
C ALA A 102 -4.51 -11.00 8.03
N ALA A 103 -3.59 -10.14 8.50
CA ALA A 103 -3.47 -8.76 8.03
C ALA A 103 -3.13 -8.69 6.53
N LEU A 104 -2.20 -9.55 6.07
CA LEU A 104 -1.80 -9.63 4.68
C LEU A 104 -2.92 -10.21 3.81
N GLU A 105 -3.62 -11.24 4.29
CA GLU A 105 -4.81 -11.77 3.62
C GLU A 105 -5.91 -10.70 3.49
N PHE A 106 -6.12 -9.88 4.53
CA PHE A 106 -7.04 -8.75 4.49
C PHE A 106 -6.64 -7.74 3.40
N PHE A 107 -5.38 -7.34 3.32
CA PHE A 107 -4.90 -6.44 2.27
C PHE A 107 -5.02 -7.04 0.86
N ARG A 108 -4.64 -8.30 0.71
CA ARG A 108 -4.78 -9.05 -0.53
C ARG A 108 -6.24 -9.13 -0.98
N ALA A 109 -7.16 -9.46 -0.08
CA ALA A 109 -8.59 -9.54 -0.37
C ALA A 109 -9.21 -8.19 -0.77
N ASN A 110 -8.56 -7.08 -0.40
CA ASN A 110 -8.98 -5.71 -0.74
C ASN A 110 -8.18 -5.08 -1.89
N GLY A 111 -7.35 -5.85 -2.59
CA GLY A 111 -6.67 -5.40 -3.80
C GLY A 111 -5.49 -4.45 -3.55
N VAL A 112 -4.94 -4.42 -2.34
CA VAL A 112 -3.76 -3.60 -2.02
C VAL A 112 -2.56 -4.16 -2.77
N PRO A 113 -1.85 -3.38 -3.61
CA PRO A 113 -0.70 -3.88 -4.35
C PRO A 113 0.50 -4.16 -3.42
N ALA A 114 1.36 -5.09 -3.80
CA ALA A 114 2.52 -5.48 -2.99
C ALA A 114 3.46 -4.31 -2.67
N GLY A 115 3.58 -3.32 -3.57
CA GLY A 115 4.38 -2.12 -3.35
C GLY A 115 3.85 -1.17 -2.27
N ARG A 116 2.62 -1.37 -1.78
CA ARG A 116 2.03 -0.64 -0.64
C ARG A 116 2.26 -1.36 0.70
N LEU A 117 2.82 -2.57 0.68
CA LEU A 117 3.16 -3.30 1.91
C LEU A 117 4.52 -2.85 2.44
N PRO A 118 4.73 -2.88 3.76
CA PRO A 118 6.08 -2.83 4.33
C PRO A 118 6.99 -3.93 3.72
N THR A 119 8.26 -3.61 3.53
CA THR A 119 9.22 -4.54 2.89
C THR A 119 9.33 -5.86 3.64
N ASP A 120 9.31 -5.84 4.97
CA ASP A 120 9.40 -7.04 5.79
C ASP A 120 8.17 -7.93 5.63
N ASP A 121 6.98 -7.33 5.57
CA ASP A 121 5.70 -8.00 5.31
C ASP A 121 5.67 -8.66 3.94
N TRP A 122 6.20 -7.98 2.92
CA TRP A 122 6.32 -8.56 1.59
C TRP A 122 7.30 -9.75 1.57
N LEU A 123 8.45 -9.64 2.25
CA LEU A 123 9.41 -10.75 2.37
C LEU A 123 8.82 -11.93 3.15
N PHE A 124 8.08 -11.64 4.22
CA PHE A 124 7.36 -12.64 4.99
C PHE A 124 6.34 -13.38 4.11
N TRP A 125 5.54 -12.66 3.31
CA TRP A 125 4.59 -13.27 2.40
C TRP A 125 5.29 -14.23 1.42
N ARG A 126 6.32 -13.73 0.71
CA ARG A 126 7.06 -14.52 -0.30
C ARG A 126 7.74 -15.76 0.26
N LYS A 127 8.14 -15.73 1.54
CA LYS A 127 8.76 -16.89 2.19
C LYS A 127 7.75 -17.99 2.52
N ASN A 128 6.49 -17.61 2.79
CA ASN A 128 5.46 -18.52 3.32
C ASN A 128 4.37 -18.89 2.30
N HIS A 129 4.29 -18.18 1.16
CA HIS A 129 3.28 -18.40 0.12
C HIS A 129 3.93 -18.55 -1.25
N SER A 130 3.34 -19.41 -2.09
CA SER A 130 3.87 -19.72 -3.42
C SER A 130 3.04 -19.11 -4.54
N GLU A 131 1.80 -18.75 -4.25
CA GLU A 131 0.87 -18.16 -5.17
C GLU A 131 1.11 -16.64 -5.35
N PRO A 132 0.69 -16.05 -6.49
CA PRO A 132 0.82 -14.62 -6.73
C PRO A 132 0.07 -13.78 -5.69
N TRP A 133 0.65 -12.66 -5.27
CA TRP A 133 0.03 -11.74 -4.30
C TRP A 133 -1.37 -11.29 -4.73
N LEU A 134 -1.54 -10.78 -5.94
CA LEU A 134 -2.86 -10.52 -6.51
C LEU A 134 -3.01 -11.26 -7.82
N ALA A 135 -4.22 -11.73 -8.10
CA ALA A 135 -4.57 -12.26 -9.41
C ALA A 135 -4.81 -11.08 -10.35
N GLY A 136 -3.85 -10.80 -11.23
CA GLY A 136 -4.01 -9.82 -12.30
C GLY A 136 -4.76 -10.40 -13.50
N SER A 137 -5.38 -9.54 -14.28
CA SER A 137 -5.86 -9.87 -15.62
C SER A 137 -4.70 -9.68 -16.61
N PRO A 138 -4.49 -10.62 -17.56
CA PRO A 138 -3.55 -10.38 -18.64
C PRO A 138 -4.03 -9.17 -19.48
N PRO A 139 -3.11 -8.41 -20.09
CA PRO A 139 -3.48 -7.35 -21.02
C PRO A 139 -4.25 -7.94 -22.20
N PRO A 140 -5.16 -7.18 -22.83
CA PRO A 140 -5.92 -7.65 -24.00
C PRO A 140 -4.98 -8.00 -25.14
N ALA A 141 -5.32 -9.01 -25.95
CA ALA A 141 -4.55 -9.33 -27.13
C ALA A 141 -4.62 -8.19 -28.17
N PRO A 142 -3.64 -8.04 -29.09
CA PRO A 142 -3.63 -6.95 -30.08
C PRO A 142 -4.91 -6.77 -30.89
N GLY A 143 -5.64 -7.85 -31.19
CA GLY A 143 -6.91 -7.81 -31.93
C GLY A 143 -8.15 -7.55 -31.07
N GLU A 144 -8.03 -7.63 -29.75
CA GLU A 144 -9.12 -7.39 -28.79
C GLU A 144 -9.10 -5.95 -28.27
N ALA A 145 -7.91 -5.35 -28.21
CA ALA A 145 -7.69 -4.00 -27.74
C ALA A 145 -8.33 -2.97 -28.67
N ARG A 146 -9.22 -2.13 -28.11
CA ARG A 146 -9.82 -1.00 -28.81
C ARG A 146 -8.99 0.25 -28.54
N ILE A 147 -7.90 0.40 -29.29
CA ILE A 147 -7.03 1.58 -29.21
C ILE A 147 -7.30 2.46 -30.44
N THR A 148 -7.68 3.71 -30.20
CA THR A 148 -7.89 4.65 -31.31
C THR A 148 -6.53 5.06 -31.89
N PRO A 149 -6.30 5.02 -33.22
CA PRO A 149 -5.07 5.51 -33.81
C PRO A 149 -4.80 6.97 -33.41
N LEU A 150 -3.52 7.35 -33.26
CA LEU A 150 -3.15 8.75 -33.04
C LEU A 150 -3.20 9.52 -34.36
N ALA A 151 -3.74 10.74 -34.33
CA ALA A 151 -3.57 11.69 -35.42
C ALA A 151 -2.11 12.20 -35.48
N PRO A 152 -1.62 12.66 -36.65
CA PRO A 152 -0.28 13.24 -36.76
C PRO A 152 -0.06 14.39 -35.77
N GLY A 153 0.99 14.28 -34.94
CA GLY A 153 1.31 15.26 -33.90
C GLY A 153 0.39 15.25 -32.68
N GLU A 154 -0.56 14.30 -32.58
CA GLU A 154 -1.43 14.17 -31.42
C GLU A 154 -0.63 13.78 -30.17
N LEU A 155 -0.90 14.47 -29.07
CA LEU A 155 -0.46 14.10 -27.73
C LEU A 155 -1.70 13.80 -26.89
N ARG A 156 -2.08 12.54 -26.83
CA ARG A 156 -3.32 12.09 -26.16
C ARG A 156 -3.08 11.86 -24.69
N ARG A 157 -3.87 12.49 -23.83
CA ARG A 157 -3.86 12.22 -22.38
C ARG A 157 -4.49 10.84 -22.11
N VAL A 158 -3.77 9.97 -21.39
CA VAL A 158 -4.21 8.60 -21.09
C VAL A 158 -4.31 8.30 -19.60
N ALA A 159 -3.63 9.06 -18.74
CA ALA A 159 -3.71 8.85 -17.30
C ALA A 159 -3.43 10.11 -16.47
N GLN A 160 -3.93 10.14 -15.23
CA GLN A 160 -3.56 11.07 -14.17
C GLN A 160 -3.38 10.26 -12.88
N ILE A 161 -2.24 10.43 -12.21
CA ILE A 161 -1.82 9.53 -11.12
C ILE A 161 -2.67 9.72 -9.85
N THR A 162 -2.90 10.97 -9.46
CA THR A 162 -3.59 11.40 -8.22
C THR A 162 -4.64 12.46 -8.54
N GLU A 163 -5.57 12.76 -7.63
CA GLU A 163 -6.58 13.81 -7.84
C GLU A 163 -6.03 15.24 -7.74
N MET A 164 -4.80 15.38 -7.24
CA MET A 164 -4.22 16.67 -6.89
C MET A 164 -3.91 17.54 -8.12
N PRO A 165 -3.95 18.89 -8.00
CA PRO A 165 -3.66 19.80 -9.13
C PRO A 165 -2.26 19.65 -9.71
N ASP A 166 -1.30 19.23 -8.90
CA ASP A 166 0.10 19.01 -9.26
C ASP A 166 0.37 17.57 -9.74
N SER A 167 -0.68 16.75 -9.93
CA SER A 167 -0.53 15.36 -10.32
C SER A 167 0.29 15.17 -11.60
N ASN A 168 1.00 14.04 -11.64
CA ASN A 168 1.64 13.56 -12.85
C ASN A 168 0.55 13.14 -13.86
N VAL A 169 0.66 13.64 -15.08
CA VAL A 169 -0.27 13.33 -16.17
C VAL A 169 0.50 12.62 -17.27
N VAL A 170 0.03 11.43 -17.65
CA VAL A 170 0.65 10.62 -18.71
C VAL A 170 -0.08 10.88 -20.01
N HIS A 171 0.70 11.21 -21.02
CA HIS A 171 0.27 11.37 -22.40
C HIS A 171 0.95 10.34 -23.30
N VAL A 172 0.33 10.03 -24.42
CA VAL A 172 0.88 9.18 -25.47
C VAL A 172 0.90 9.95 -26.78
N GLY A 173 2.03 9.88 -27.49
CA GLY A 173 2.24 10.53 -28.78
C GLY A 173 3.15 9.72 -29.69
N THR A 174 3.53 10.31 -30.81
CA THR A 174 4.52 9.74 -31.75
C THR A 174 5.78 10.58 -31.71
N ALA A 175 6.95 9.94 -31.60
CA ALA A 175 8.25 10.58 -31.69
C ALA A 175 8.68 10.79 -33.16
N ASP A 176 9.71 11.60 -33.38
CA ASP A 176 10.24 11.91 -34.72
C ASP A 176 10.75 10.68 -35.48
N ASP A 177 11.18 9.64 -34.75
CA ASP A 177 11.61 8.35 -35.29
C ASP A 177 10.45 7.41 -35.65
N GLY A 178 9.21 7.85 -35.46
CA GLY A 178 7.98 7.10 -35.74
C GLY A 178 7.55 6.13 -34.63
N ARG A 179 8.30 6.00 -33.53
CA ARG A 179 7.89 5.19 -32.37
C ARG A 179 6.79 5.89 -31.58
N PHE A 180 5.99 5.10 -30.87
CA PHE A 180 5.05 5.63 -29.89
C PHE A 180 5.78 5.89 -28.56
N VAL A 181 5.48 7.01 -27.93
CA VAL A 181 6.11 7.44 -26.67
C VAL A 181 5.06 7.76 -25.61
N ALA A 182 5.34 7.37 -24.38
CA ALA A 182 4.64 7.87 -23.20
C ALA A 182 5.42 9.07 -22.64
N VAL A 183 4.76 10.21 -22.52
CA VAL A 183 5.32 11.45 -21.97
C VAL A 183 4.66 11.73 -20.63
N VAL A 184 5.47 11.89 -19.60
CA VAL A 184 4.99 12.31 -18.28
C VAL A 184 5.13 13.82 -18.20
N ASP A 185 4.02 14.47 -17.86
CA ASP A 185 3.94 15.88 -17.49
C ASP A 185 3.83 15.94 -15.97
N ALA A 186 4.85 16.48 -15.28
CA ALA A 186 4.97 16.47 -13.82
C ALA A 186 5.55 17.80 -13.30
N PRO A 187 5.39 18.14 -12.01
CA PRO A 187 6.13 19.24 -11.39
C PRO A 187 7.64 19.07 -11.60
N ALA A 188 8.36 20.17 -11.81
CA ALA A 188 9.80 20.16 -12.05
C ALA A 188 10.57 19.71 -10.80
N SER A 189 10.07 20.10 -9.62
CA SER A 189 10.49 19.57 -8.32
C SER A 189 9.43 19.88 -7.26
N ASP A 190 9.57 19.32 -6.06
CA ASP A 190 8.70 19.62 -4.92
C ASP A 190 8.69 21.12 -4.54
N THR A 191 9.75 21.85 -4.92
CA THR A 191 9.92 23.28 -4.61
C THR A 191 9.70 24.20 -5.81
N ASP A 192 9.54 23.64 -7.01
CA ASP A 192 9.35 24.39 -8.25
C ASP A 192 8.02 23.97 -8.90
N PRO A 193 6.98 24.83 -8.83
CA PRO A 193 5.66 24.51 -9.35
C PRO A 193 5.60 24.53 -10.89
N THR A 194 6.68 24.88 -11.57
CA THR A 194 6.74 24.76 -13.03
C THR A 194 6.61 23.30 -13.44
N ARG A 195 6.03 23.05 -14.62
CA ARG A 195 5.82 21.69 -15.12
C ARG A 195 6.89 21.34 -16.14
N SER A 196 7.43 20.14 -16.02
CA SER A 196 8.40 19.55 -16.94
C SER A 196 7.79 18.35 -17.65
N ARG A 197 8.24 18.12 -18.88
CA ARG A 197 7.85 16.96 -19.68
C ARG A 197 9.06 16.13 -20.01
N PHE A 198 8.95 14.82 -19.83
CA PHE A 198 9.99 13.88 -20.21
C PHE A 198 9.38 12.61 -20.80
N VAL A 199 10.11 11.99 -21.71
CA VAL A 199 9.75 10.67 -22.25
C VAL A 199 10.03 9.64 -21.17
N TRP A 200 9.00 8.91 -20.77
CA TRP A 200 9.10 7.87 -19.76
C TRP A 200 9.43 6.50 -20.37
N MET A 201 8.77 6.16 -21.48
CA MET A 201 9.00 4.91 -22.21
C MET A 201 8.56 5.04 -23.67
N SER A 202 9.00 4.12 -24.53
CA SER A 202 8.63 4.07 -25.94
C SER A 202 8.45 2.64 -26.43
N ALA A 203 7.62 2.46 -27.46
CA ALA A 203 7.40 1.17 -28.10
C ALA A 203 7.07 1.33 -29.58
N ASP A 204 7.21 0.23 -30.33
CA ASP A 204 6.97 0.22 -31.78
C ASP A 204 5.47 0.22 -32.14
N THR A 205 4.59 -0.11 -31.17
CA THR A 205 3.14 -0.09 -31.35
C THR A 205 2.45 0.54 -30.14
N LEU A 206 1.27 1.15 -30.35
CA LEU A 206 0.44 1.64 -29.25
C LEU A 206 0.04 0.52 -28.28
N HIS A 207 -0.22 -0.69 -28.79
CA HIS A 207 -0.55 -1.85 -27.97
C HIS A 207 0.58 -2.21 -27.00
N ALA A 208 1.81 -2.30 -27.51
CA ALA A 208 2.99 -2.56 -26.69
C ALA A 208 3.23 -1.44 -25.67
N LEU A 209 3.04 -0.17 -26.07
CA LEU A 209 3.16 0.96 -25.17
C LEU A 209 2.12 0.90 -24.04
N TYR A 210 0.86 0.62 -24.36
CA TYR A 210 -0.22 0.53 -23.37
C TYR A 210 -0.02 -0.65 -22.43
N THR A 211 0.50 -1.77 -22.94
CA THR A 211 0.92 -2.91 -22.12
C THR A 211 2.00 -2.49 -21.13
N GLY A 212 3.05 -1.81 -21.58
CA GLY A 212 4.12 -1.31 -20.70
C GLY A 212 3.63 -0.30 -19.66
N ILE A 213 2.72 0.61 -20.03
CA ILE A 213 2.11 1.56 -19.09
C ILE A 213 1.27 0.80 -18.04
N GLY A 214 0.44 -0.14 -18.47
CA GLY A 214 -0.40 -0.95 -17.59
C GLY A 214 0.41 -1.77 -16.59
N GLU A 215 1.48 -2.43 -17.06
CA GLU A 215 2.44 -3.13 -16.22
C GLU A 215 3.16 -2.19 -15.25
N ALA A 216 3.49 -0.97 -15.66
CA ALA A 216 4.14 -0.03 -14.76
C ALA A 216 3.18 0.53 -13.69
N PHE A 217 1.90 0.71 -14.01
CA PHE A 217 0.89 1.15 -13.04
C PHE A 217 0.49 0.05 -12.06
N GLN A 218 0.40 -1.20 -12.51
CA GLN A 218 -0.12 -2.36 -11.75
C GLN A 218 -1.59 -2.20 -11.31
N THR A 219 -1.91 -1.17 -10.54
CA THR A 219 -3.25 -0.81 -10.08
C THR A 219 -3.80 0.42 -10.80
N PRO A 220 -5.14 0.61 -10.85
CA PRO A 220 -5.74 1.79 -11.43
C PRO A 220 -5.29 3.04 -10.70
N VAL A 221 -4.85 4.02 -11.49
CA VAL A 221 -4.56 5.38 -11.01
C VAL A 221 -5.85 6.19 -10.86
N HIS A 222 -5.77 7.40 -10.30
CA HIS A 222 -6.93 8.27 -10.08
C HIS A 222 -7.83 8.40 -11.31
N TRP A 223 -7.25 8.60 -12.49
CA TRP A 223 -7.98 8.54 -13.74
C TRP A 223 -7.14 7.86 -14.83
N ALA A 224 -7.75 6.92 -15.54
CA ALA A 224 -7.22 6.30 -16.74
C ALA A 224 -8.26 6.34 -17.86
N ALA A 225 -7.82 6.61 -19.09
CA ALA A 225 -8.64 6.58 -20.28
C ALA A 225 -9.22 5.17 -20.52
N GLU A 226 -10.42 5.08 -21.10
CA GLU A 226 -11.11 3.80 -21.35
C GLU A 226 -10.28 2.83 -22.19
N GLU A 227 -9.46 3.33 -23.12
CA GLU A 227 -8.56 2.50 -23.93
C GLU A 227 -7.34 1.97 -23.16
N LEU A 228 -6.93 2.63 -22.06
CA LEU A 228 -5.81 2.20 -21.21
C LEU A 228 -6.27 1.26 -20.08
N ARG A 229 -7.47 1.45 -19.52
CA ARG A 229 -7.97 0.69 -18.36
C ARG A 229 -7.82 -0.84 -18.49
N PRO A 230 -8.11 -1.49 -19.64
CA PRO A 230 -7.99 -2.94 -19.78
C PRO A 230 -6.55 -3.47 -19.66
N PHE A 231 -5.55 -2.60 -19.84
CA PHE A 231 -4.14 -2.97 -19.74
C PHE A 231 -3.62 -2.92 -18.30
N ILE A 232 -4.35 -2.29 -17.37
CA ILE A 232 -3.97 -2.22 -15.97
C ILE A 232 -4.40 -3.54 -15.30
N PRO A 233 -3.45 -4.38 -14.83
CA PRO A 233 -3.73 -5.78 -14.54
C PRO A 233 -4.51 -5.99 -13.25
N LEU A 234 -4.32 -5.15 -12.23
CA LEU A 234 -4.93 -5.32 -10.91
C LEU A 234 -6.23 -4.50 -10.80
N PRO A 235 -7.21 -4.95 -9.99
CA PRO A 235 -8.40 -4.16 -9.70
C PRO A 235 -8.06 -2.93 -8.83
N PRO A 236 -8.96 -1.93 -8.74
CA PRO A 236 -8.79 -0.83 -7.79
C PRO A 236 -8.77 -1.35 -6.34
N SER A 237 -7.89 -0.76 -5.54
CA SER A 237 -7.90 -0.91 -4.07
C SER A 237 -9.27 -0.48 -3.53
N ARG A 238 -9.76 -1.18 -2.49
CA ARG A 238 -10.98 -0.79 -1.77
C ARG A 238 -10.74 0.23 -0.65
N PHE A 239 -9.52 0.71 -0.53
CA PHE A 239 -9.08 1.79 0.37
C PHE A 239 -8.59 2.97 -0.45
#